data_AF-A0A6N1DLR9-F1
#
_entry.id   AF-A0A6N1DLR9-F1
#
_cell.length_a   1.000
_cell.length_b   1.000
_cell.length_c   1.000
_cell.angle_alpha   90.00
_cell.angle_beta   90.00
_cell.angle_gamma   90.00
#
_symmetry.space_group_name_H-M   'P 1'
#
loop_
_entity.id
_entity.type
_entity.pdbx_description
1 polymer ?
#
loop_
_entity_poly.entity_id
_entity_poly.type
_entity_poly.pdbx_seq_one_letter_code
_entity_poly.pdbx_strand_id
1 'polypeptide(L)'
;MNQDREPWGGTPGAEREILRVSQLNRNVRLLLEGSFPLLWVEGEISNLARPASGHLYFTLKDAQAQVRCAMFRTRAGLLSVRPENGMQVVVRARISIYEPRGDYQLIVEHLEEAGDGALQRAFEQLKQRLAAEGLFATELKRPLPRFPRRVGVITSPTGAAIRDVLAVLRRRFPTLPVVVYPVPVQGTEAPAAIVRAIETANARGECDVLILTRGGGSLEDLWAFNEERVARAVRASELPIVCGVGHEIDVTIADFAADQRAPTPSAAAELVSPERAEWAQKVDKQAAALRRCMVHRLAEARGRAEGLRARLRHPGRRLQDMAQRLDELHGRMQGCLTRRLALQTRQVQDLALRLQRQTPRTQLLRLGSQQAQLATRLQGAVRAALRSRQDRLMGDARALEAVSPLATLGRGYAIVQRLPERTLVRTADQLEPGARVEARFGRGRATCTVEEISND
;
A
#
# COMPACT_ATOMS: atom_id res chain seq x y z
N MET A 1 -54.07 52.08 112.40
CA MET A 1 -54.82 53.02 111.56
C MET A 1 -55.90 52.24 110.83
N ASN A 2 -57.12 52.77 110.85
CA ASN A 2 -58.39 52.27 110.30
C ASN A 2 -58.29 51.55 108.95
N GLN A 3 -58.95 50.39 108.79
CA GLN A 3 -60.29 50.20 108.18
C GLN A 3 -60.41 50.80 106.78
N ASP A 4 -60.62 49.92 105.79
CA ASP A 4 -61.77 50.00 104.88
C ASP A 4 -62.08 48.63 104.25
N ARG A 5 -63.37 48.23 104.34
CA ARG A 5 -64.03 47.09 103.66
C ARG A 5 -64.58 47.62 102.32
N GLU A 6 -64.46 46.90 101.20
CA GLU A 6 -65.52 46.10 100.51
C GLU A 6 -65.11 45.92 99.02
N PRO A 7 -65.72 45.03 98.19
CA PRO A 7 -66.48 43.82 98.48
C PRO A 7 -65.99 42.59 97.67
N TRP A 8 -66.66 41.47 97.91
CA TRP A 8 -66.51 40.20 97.23
C TRP A 8 -66.74 40.29 95.71
N GLY A 9 -65.74 39.84 94.92
CA GLY A 9 -65.92 39.41 93.54
C GLY A 9 -65.76 37.89 93.48
N GLY A 10 -66.85 37.16 93.29
CA GLY A 10 -66.88 35.70 93.29
C GLY A 10 -65.95 35.10 92.22
N THR A 11 -65.22 34.05 92.59
CA THR A 11 -64.67 33.13 91.60
C THR A 11 -65.86 32.38 90.99
N PRO A 12 -66.07 32.44 89.66
CA PRO A 12 -67.16 31.72 89.03
C PRO A 12 -66.96 30.24 89.31
N GLY A 13 -68.02 29.55 89.73
CA GLY A 13 -68.00 28.10 89.87
C GLY A 13 -67.42 27.48 88.59
N ALA A 14 -66.56 26.48 88.74
CA ALA A 14 -66.12 25.67 87.61
C ALA A 14 -67.38 25.19 86.89
N GLU A 15 -67.71 25.84 85.77
CA GLU A 15 -68.77 25.40 84.88
C GLU A 15 -68.43 23.95 84.55
N ARG A 16 -69.31 23.02 84.91
CA ARG A 16 -69.20 21.64 84.45
C ARG A 16 -69.28 21.70 82.94
N GLU A 17 -68.13 21.66 82.28
CA GLU A 17 -68.06 21.59 80.82
C GLU A 17 -68.56 20.21 80.40
N ILE A 18 -69.84 20.13 80.03
CA ILE A 18 -70.46 18.89 79.56
C ILE A 18 -70.10 18.72 78.08
N LEU A 19 -69.01 18.00 77.84
CA LEU A 19 -68.60 17.65 76.48
C LEU A 19 -69.53 16.57 75.89
N ARG A 20 -69.95 16.76 74.64
CA ARG A 20 -70.59 15.70 73.87
C ARG A 20 -69.55 14.60 73.58
N VAL A 21 -69.99 13.35 73.48
CA VAL A 21 -69.12 12.20 73.17
C VAL A 21 -68.29 12.44 71.90
N SER A 22 -68.87 13.08 70.88
CA SER A 22 -68.16 13.47 69.65
C SER A 22 -67.09 14.55 69.87
N GLN A 23 -67.34 15.50 70.78
CA GLN A 23 -66.35 16.52 71.16
C GLN A 23 -65.21 15.88 71.96
N LEU A 24 -65.51 14.94 72.86
CA LEU A 24 -64.51 14.19 73.61
C LEU A 24 -63.59 13.39 72.67
N ASN A 25 -64.15 12.57 71.78
CA ASN A 25 -63.36 11.77 70.84
C ASN A 25 -62.47 12.64 69.93
N ARG A 26 -62.99 13.77 69.45
CA ARG A 26 -62.22 14.71 68.64
C ARG A 26 -61.08 15.35 69.43
N ASN A 27 -61.31 15.75 70.67
CA ASN A 27 -60.27 16.35 71.52
C ASN A 27 -59.16 15.33 71.84
N VAL A 28 -59.52 14.08 72.15
CA VAL A 28 -58.53 13.02 72.40
C VAL A 28 -57.75 12.69 71.13
N ARG A 29 -58.40 12.63 69.96
CA ARG A 29 -57.73 12.45 68.67
C ARG A 29 -56.67 13.53 68.42
N LEU A 30 -57.05 14.81 68.58
CA LEU A 30 -56.13 15.94 68.39
C LEU A 30 -54.94 15.89 69.36
N LEU A 31 -55.17 15.50 70.61
CA LEU A 31 -54.11 15.35 71.61
C LEU A 31 -53.15 14.22 71.25
N LEU A 32 -53.66 13.05 70.83
CA LEU A 32 -52.84 11.91 70.43
C LEU A 32 -52.06 12.18 69.14
N GLU A 33 -52.71 12.75 68.12
CA GLU A 33 -52.05 13.10 66.85
C GLU A 33 -51.00 14.21 67.02
N GLY A 34 -51.20 15.12 67.99
CA GLY A 34 -50.23 16.18 68.30
C GLY A 34 -49.07 15.74 69.20
N SER A 35 -49.31 14.78 70.11
CA SER A 35 -48.29 14.34 71.09
C SER A 35 -47.37 13.25 70.54
N PHE A 36 -47.85 12.44 69.60
CA PHE A 36 -47.09 11.33 69.04
C PHE A 36 -46.79 11.59 67.55
N PRO A 37 -45.52 11.86 67.19
CA PRO A 37 -45.13 11.92 65.79
C PRO A 37 -45.21 10.52 65.14
N LEU A 38 -44.91 10.48 63.84
CA LEU A 38 -44.80 9.22 63.10
C LEU A 38 -43.81 8.28 63.80
N LEU A 39 -44.25 7.05 64.07
CA LEU A 39 -43.50 6.08 64.87
C LEU A 39 -43.45 4.71 64.20
N TRP A 40 -42.53 3.89 64.67
CA TRP A 40 -42.35 2.50 64.24
C TRP A 40 -42.79 1.55 65.34
N VAL A 41 -43.58 0.54 64.98
CA VAL A 41 -44.09 -0.48 65.91
C VAL A 41 -43.84 -1.85 65.31
N GLU A 42 -43.26 -2.73 66.10
CA GLU A 42 -43.09 -4.14 65.75
C GLU A 42 -44.23 -4.97 66.35
N GLY A 43 -44.72 -5.96 65.62
CA GLY A 43 -45.63 -6.96 66.17
C GLY A 43 -46.09 -7.99 65.14
N GLU A 44 -46.89 -8.94 65.59
CA GLU A 44 -47.47 -9.99 64.76
C GLU A 44 -48.81 -9.53 64.19
N ILE A 45 -49.03 -9.75 62.89
CA ILE A 45 -50.33 -9.49 62.25
C ILE A 45 -51.33 -10.56 62.68
N SER A 46 -52.49 -10.13 63.17
CA SER A 46 -53.64 -10.97 63.44
C SER A 46 -54.93 -10.33 62.92
N ASN A 47 -55.99 -11.13 62.72
CA ASN A 47 -57.31 -10.67 62.28
C ASN A 47 -57.28 -9.82 61.00
N LEU A 48 -56.42 -10.17 60.04
CA LEU A 48 -56.31 -9.48 58.75
C LEU A 48 -57.59 -9.60 57.92
N ALA A 49 -58.19 -8.46 57.56
CA ALA A 49 -59.34 -8.33 56.70
C ALA A 49 -58.99 -7.51 55.45
N ARG A 50 -59.43 -8.00 54.29
CA ARG A 50 -59.22 -7.38 52.98
C ARG A 50 -60.54 -7.15 52.22
N PRO A 51 -61.32 -6.11 52.58
CA PRO A 51 -62.56 -5.79 51.89
C PRO A 51 -62.32 -5.36 50.42
N ALA A 52 -63.37 -5.46 49.59
CA ALA A 52 -63.34 -5.06 48.17
C ALA A 52 -62.99 -3.57 47.92
N SER A 53 -63.00 -2.73 48.96
CA SER A 53 -62.55 -1.33 48.89
C SER A 53 -61.04 -1.17 48.69
N GLY A 54 -60.25 -2.22 48.93
CA GLY A 54 -58.80 -2.22 48.80
C GLY A 54 -58.04 -1.66 50.01
N HIS A 55 -58.74 -1.39 51.11
CA HIS A 55 -58.14 -1.08 52.41
C HIS A 55 -57.73 -2.37 53.13
N LEU A 56 -56.67 -2.32 53.94
CA LEU A 56 -56.30 -3.42 54.82
C LEU A 56 -56.60 -3.04 56.26
N TYR A 57 -57.28 -3.92 56.98
CA TYR A 57 -57.50 -3.79 58.42
C TYR A 57 -56.91 -5.01 59.10
N PHE A 58 -56.10 -4.82 60.13
CA PHE A 58 -55.52 -5.91 60.90
C PHE A 58 -55.28 -5.46 62.34
N THR A 59 -54.97 -6.40 63.22
CA THR A 59 -54.56 -6.13 64.59
C THR A 59 -53.07 -6.48 64.71
N LEU A 60 -52.27 -5.52 65.14
CA LEU A 60 -50.88 -5.73 65.49
C LEU A 60 -50.82 -6.10 66.98
N LYS A 61 -50.25 -7.25 67.31
CA LYS A 61 -50.15 -7.74 68.69
C LYS A 61 -48.71 -8.08 69.07
N ASP A 62 -48.42 -7.96 70.36
CA ASP A 62 -47.23 -8.53 71.00
C ASP A 62 -47.65 -9.48 72.14
N ALA A 63 -46.73 -9.84 73.04
CA ALA A 63 -47.03 -10.75 74.15
C ALA A 63 -47.96 -10.16 75.23
N GLN A 64 -48.12 -8.83 75.29
CA GLN A 64 -48.80 -8.11 76.38
C GLN A 64 -49.96 -7.23 75.91
N ALA A 65 -49.96 -6.78 74.66
CA ALA A 65 -50.88 -5.78 74.14
C ALA A 65 -51.25 -6.04 72.67
N GLN A 66 -52.33 -5.40 72.23
CA GLN A 66 -52.76 -5.41 70.83
C GLN A 66 -53.37 -4.06 70.44
N VAL A 67 -53.23 -3.70 69.17
CA VAL A 67 -53.75 -2.45 68.61
C VAL A 67 -54.32 -2.67 67.21
N ARG A 68 -55.44 -2.00 66.91
CA ARG A 68 -56.03 -2.05 65.57
C ARG A 68 -55.25 -1.17 64.61
N CYS A 69 -55.02 -1.69 63.41
CA CYS A 69 -54.30 -1.04 62.34
C CYS A 69 -55.19 -0.89 61.11
N ALA A 70 -55.14 0.28 60.48
CA ALA A 70 -55.79 0.56 59.21
C ALA A 70 -54.75 1.04 58.21
N MET A 71 -54.74 0.45 57.01
CA MET A 71 -53.88 0.86 55.90
C MET A 71 -54.73 1.22 54.70
N PHE A 72 -54.61 2.47 54.24
CA PHE A 72 -55.41 2.96 53.14
C PHE A 72 -54.94 2.41 51.79
N ARG A 73 -55.85 2.26 50.81
CA ARG A 73 -55.61 1.62 49.51
C ARG A 73 -54.38 2.17 48.79
N THR A 74 -54.19 3.49 48.83
CA THR A 74 -53.06 4.17 48.21
C THR A 74 -51.71 3.69 48.76
N ARG A 75 -51.64 3.35 50.04
CA ARG A 75 -50.43 2.81 50.68
C ARG A 75 -50.36 1.29 50.55
N ALA A 76 -51.48 0.59 50.70
CA ALA A 76 -51.55 -0.85 50.56
C ALA A 76 -51.13 -1.33 49.15
N GLY A 77 -51.44 -0.57 48.10
CA GLY A 77 -51.04 -0.88 46.72
C GLY A 77 -49.55 -0.67 46.42
N LEU A 78 -48.81 0.01 47.31
CA LEU A 78 -47.36 0.24 47.19
C LEU A 78 -46.54 -0.80 47.96
N LEU A 79 -47.19 -1.76 48.62
CA LEU A 79 -46.49 -2.80 49.37
C LEU A 79 -45.85 -3.82 48.41
N SER A 80 -44.56 -4.06 48.62
CA SER A 80 -43.82 -5.18 48.04
C SER A 80 -44.17 -6.51 48.73
N VAL A 81 -44.50 -6.46 50.02
CA VAL A 81 -44.82 -7.64 50.85
C VAL A 81 -46.34 -7.84 50.92
N ARG A 82 -46.80 -9.09 50.81
CA ARG A 82 -48.21 -9.44 51.00
C ARG A 82 -48.43 -9.81 52.48
N PRO A 83 -49.09 -8.97 53.29
CA PRO A 83 -49.22 -9.22 54.73
C PRO A 83 -50.11 -10.44 54.99
N GLU A 84 -49.71 -11.36 55.86
CA GLU A 84 -50.49 -12.55 56.23
C GLU A 84 -50.68 -12.63 57.75
N ASN A 85 -51.72 -13.33 58.21
CA ASN A 85 -51.89 -13.57 59.65
C ASN A 85 -50.73 -14.44 60.16
N GLY A 86 -50.15 -14.10 61.31
CA GLY A 86 -48.98 -14.76 61.88
C GLY A 86 -47.65 -14.15 61.45
N MET A 87 -47.63 -13.20 60.53
CA MET A 87 -46.41 -12.55 60.06
C MET A 87 -45.90 -11.52 61.08
N GLN A 88 -44.62 -11.60 61.42
CA GLN A 88 -43.95 -10.60 62.25
C GLN A 88 -43.54 -9.40 61.38
N VAL A 89 -44.04 -8.22 61.68
CA VAL A 89 -43.83 -7.02 60.86
C VAL A 89 -43.40 -5.84 61.70
N VAL A 90 -42.66 -4.93 61.07
CA VAL A 90 -42.43 -3.58 61.56
C VAL A 90 -43.28 -2.64 60.71
N VAL A 91 -44.12 -1.85 61.37
CA VAL A 91 -45.00 -0.87 60.70
C VAL A 91 -44.63 0.55 61.08
N ARG A 92 -44.58 1.44 60.09
CA ARG A 92 -44.50 2.88 60.31
C ARG A 92 -45.90 3.47 60.32
N ALA A 93 -46.34 4.02 61.44
CA ALA A 93 -47.73 4.43 61.62
C ALA A 93 -47.89 5.73 62.41
N ARG A 94 -49.07 6.35 62.25
CA ARG A 94 -49.54 7.45 63.09
C ARG A 94 -50.61 6.96 64.05
N ILE A 95 -50.57 7.45 65.27
CA ILE A 95 -51.63 7.18 66.26
C ILE A 95 -52.84 8.04 65.91
N SER A 96 -54.03 7.43 65.92
CA SER A 96 -55.29 8.15 65.72
C SER A 96 -56.45 7.44 66.46
N ILE A 97 -57.62 8.06 66.45
CA ILE A 97 -58.87 7.50 66.99
C ILE A 97 -59.92 7.45 65.88
N TYR A 98 -60.63 6.33 65.79
CA TYR A 98 -61.80 6.22 64.93
C TYR A 98 -63.01 6.92 65.58
N GLU A 99 -63.19 8.20 65.27
CA GLU A 99 -64.16 9.11 65.92
C GLU A 99 -65.58 8.54 66.12
N PRO A 100 -66.19 7.80 65.16
CA PRO A 100 -67.55 7.28 65.33
C PRO A 100 -67.68 6.23 66.44
N ARG A 101 -66.61 5.51 66.78
CA ARG A 101 -66.62 4.48 67.84
C ARG A 101 -65.69 4.77 69.01
N GLY A 102 -64.79 5.75 68.88
CA GLY A 102 -63.79 6.06 69.89
C GLY A 102 -62.65 5.03 69.97
N ASP A 103 -62.50 4.17 68.96
CA ASP A 103 -61.48 3.11 68.98
C ASP A 103 -60.08 3.69 68.72
N TYR A 104 -59.12 3.33 69.58
CA TYR A 104 -57.69 3.61 69.37
C TYR A 104 -57.14 2.79 68.20
N GLN A 105 -56.44 3.44 67.28
CA GLN A 105 -55.91 2.79 66.08
C GLN A 105 -54.60 3.39 65.58
N LEU A 106 -53.86 2.57 64.82
CA LEU A 106 -52.69 2.98 64.07
C LEU A 106 -53.04 3.10 62.58
N ILE A 107 -52.78 4.28 62.00
CA ILE A 107 -52.85 4.48 60.56
C ILE A 107 -51.49 4.15 59.97
N VAL A 108 -51.39 3.00 59.30
CA VAL A 108 -50.13 2.46 58.77
C VAL A 108 -49.79 3.13 57.44
N GLU A 109 -48.60 3.73 57.39
CA GLU A 109 -48.04 4.34 56.17
C GLU A 109 -47.10 3.38 55.44
N HIS A 110 -46.35 2.55 56.17
CA HIS A 110 -45.37 1.60 55.63
C HIS A 110 -45.37 0.32 56.47
N LEU A 111 -45.10 -0.83 55.84
CA LEU A 111 -45.06 -2.14 56.47
C LEU A 111 -43.93 -2.94 55.83
N GLU A 112 -43.05 -3.48 56.67
CA GLU A 112 -41.93 -4.35 56.32
C GLU A 112 -41.89 -5.57 57.26
N GLU A 113 -41.27 -6.66 56.83
CA GLU A 113 -41.14 -7.88 57.63
C GLU A 113 -39.99 -7.73 58.64
N ALA A 114 -40.21 -8.15 59.90
CA ALA A 114 -39.26 -7.86 60.99
C ALA A 114 -37.96 -8.72 60.95
N GLY A 115 -37.91 -9.77 60.13
CA GLY A 115 -36.77 -10.71 60.06
C GLY A 115 -35.48 -10.11 59.46
N ASP A 116 -35.61 -9.19 58.50
CA ASP A 116 -34.46 -8.69 57.74
C ASP A 116 -33.51 -7.82 58.58
N GLY A 117 -34.01 -7.10 59.59
CA GLY A 117 -33.20 -6.18 60.40
C GLY A 117 -32.21 -6.86 61.36
N ALA A 118 -32.50 -8.08 61.84
CA ALA A 118 -31.58 -8.85 62.67
C ALA A 118 -30.47 -9.49 61.82
N LEU A 119 -30.84 -10.06 60.68
CA LEU A 119 -29.91 -10.65 59.72
C LEU A 119 -28.98 -9.60 59.11
N GLN A 120 -29.49 -8.43 58.75
CA GLN A 120 -28.65 -7.35 58.24
C GLN A 120 -27.59 -6.90 59.25
N ARG A 121 -27.94 -6.79 60.54
CA ARG A 121 -26.98 -6.48 61.60
C ARG A 121 -25.94 -7.56 61.77
N ALA A 122 -26.35 -8.84 61.77
CA ALA A 122 -25.43 -9.97 61.86
C ALA A 122 -24.47 -10.04 60.66
N PHE A 123 -24.96 -9.71 59.45
CA PHE A 123 -24.17 -9.63 58.24
C PHE A 123 -23.08 -8.56 58.34
N GLU A 124 -23.44 -7.32 58.71
CA GLU A 124 -22.46 -6.24 58.84
C GLU A 124 -21.43 -6.50 59.94
N GLN A 125 -21.86 -7.06 61.09
CA GLN A 125 -20.93 -7.47 62.16
C GLN A 125 -19.92 -8.53 61.68
N LEU A 126 -20.40 -9.57 60.98
CA LEU A 126 -19.54 -10.63 60.47
C LEU A 126 -18.59 -10.11 59.38
N LYS A 127 -19.10 -9.28 58.46
CA LYS A 127 -18.30 -8.64 57.42
C LYS A 127 -17.18 -7.80 58.02
N GLN A 128 -17.48 -6.96 59.01
CA GLN A 128 -16.45 -6.15 59.68
C GLN A 128 -15.39 -7.02 60.36
N ARG A 129 -15.80 -8.09 61.06
CA ARG A 129 -14.88 -9.01 61.72
C ARG A 129 -13.95 -9.71 60.73
N LEU A 130 -14.49 -10.32 59.68
CA LEU A 130 -13.69 -11.04 58.68
C LEU A 130 -12.84 -10.10 57.82
N ALA A 131 -13.29 -8.87 57.58
CA ALA A 131 -12.48 -7.84 56.93
C ALA A 131 -11.28 -7.45 57.80
N ALA A 132 -11.47 -7.29 59.11
CA ALA A 132 -10.39 -6.98 60.05
C ALA A 132 -9.34 -8.11 60.15
N GLU A 133 -9.76 -9.36 59.97
CA GLU A 133 -8.88 -10.52 59.82
C GLU A 133 -8.13 -10.58 58.47
N GLY A 134 -8.48 -9.71 57.51
CA GLY A 134 -7.87 -9.68 56.18
C GLY A 134 -8.40 -10.73 55.20
N LEU A 135 -9.51 -11.44 55.53
CA LEU A 135 -10.06 -12.51 54.69
C LEU A 135 -10.45 -12.04 53.28
N PHE A 136 -10.76 -10.75 53.13
CA PHE A 136 -11.20 -10.13 51.87
C PHE A 136 -10.09 -9.41 51.10
N ALA A 137 -8.84 -9.50 51.55
CA ALA A 137 -7.72 -8.77 50.93
C ALA A 137 -7.53 -9.17 49.46
N THR A 138 -7.49 -8.16 48.58
CA THR A 138 -7.34 -8.35 47.12
C THR A 138 -6.06 -9.08 46.75
N GLU A 139 -4.97 -8.86 47.51
CA GLU A 139 -3.66 -9.50 47.34
C GLU A 139 -3.73 -11.04 47.40
N LEU A 140 -4.71 -11.57 48.16
CA LEU A 140 -4.88 -13.01 48.34
C LEU A 140 -5.68 -13.63 47.18
N LYS A 141 -6.44 -12.84 46.42
CA LYS A 141 -7.36 -13.34 45.40
C LYS A 141 -6.61 -13.91 44.21
N ARG A 142 -6.97 -15.13 43.80
CA ARG A 142 -6.33 -15.84 42.68
C ARG A 142 -6.87 -15.36 41.34
N PRO A 143 -6.02 -15.20 40.31
CA PRO A 143 -6.49 -14.87 38.96
C PRO A 143 -7.26 -16.03 38.34
N LEU A 144 -8.33 -15.72 37.59
CA LEU A 144 -9.07 -16.74 36.86
C LEU A 144 -8.26 -17.31 35.68
N PRO A 145 -8.37 -18.62 35.41
CA PRO A 145 -7.74 -19.23 34.25
C PRO A 145 -8.38 -18.67 32.97
N ARG A 146 -7.56 -18.19 32.04
CA ARG A 146 -8.04 -17.65 30.75
C ARG A 146 -8.73 -18.69 29.87
N PHE A 147 -8.35 -19.96 30.02
CA PHE A 147 -8.90 -21.10 29.29
C PHE A 147 -9.05 -22.29 30.24
N PRO A 148 -10.13 -22.35 31.04
CA PRO A 148 -10.39 -23.53 31.83
C PRO A 148 -10.62 -24.73 30.89
N ARG A 149 -10.02 -25.86 31.23
CA ARG A 149 -10.27 -27.17 30.61
C ARG A 149 -11.52 -27.82 31.19
N ARG A 150 -11.89 -27.50 32.43
CA ARG A 150 -13.11 -27.99 33.09
C ARG A 150 -13.58 -27.02 34.18
N VAL A 151 -14.88 -26.81 34.28
CA VAL A 151 -15.51 -25.94 35.28
C VAL A 151 -16.32 -26.76 36.27
N GLY A 152 -16.15 -26.49 37.56
CA GLY A 152 -17.01 -27.02 38.61
C GLY A 152 -18.14 -26.04 38.94
N VAL A 153 -19.37 -26.51 39.12
CA VAL A 153 -20.51 -25.67 39.52
C VAL A 153 -21.11 -26.23 40.79
N ILE A 154 -21.03 -25.46 41.88
CA ILE A 154 -21.61 -25.77 43.18
C ILE A 154 -22.96 -25.06 43.28
N THR A 155 -24.04 -25.82 43.16
CA THR A 155 -25.41 -25.29 43.15
C THR A 155 -26.44 -26.41 43.35
N SER A 156 -27.72 -26.06 43.42
CA SER A 156 -28.82 -27.02 43.48
C SER A 156 -29.06 -27.67 42.10
N PRO A 157 -29.25 -29.00 42.03
CA PRO A 157 -29.40 -29.72 40.77
C PRO A 157 -30.68 -29.38 39.99
N THR A 158 -31.70 -28.81 40.64
CA THR A 158 -33.03 -28.53 40.03
C THR A 158 -33.33 -27.04 39.84
N GLY A 159 -32.44 -26.15 40.29
CA GLY A 159 -32.67 -24.70 40.31
C GLY A 159 -32.60 -24.00 38.94
N ALA A 160 -33.08 -22.76 38.88
CA ALA A 160 -32.90 -21.90 37.69
C ALA A 160 -31.42 -21.55 37.44
N ALA A 161 -30.66 -21.30 38.52
CA ALA A 161 -29.25 -20.92 38.44
C ALA A 161 -28.38 -21.91 37.65
N ILE A 162 -28.56 -23.23 37.84
CA ILE A 162 -27.81 -24.23 37.08
C ILE A 162 -28.19 -24.20 35.59
N ARG A 163 -29.47 -23.98 35.26
CA ARG A 163 -29.93 -23.88 33.87
C ARG A 163 -29.32 -22.65 33.18
N ASP A 164 -29.29 -21.54 33.89
CA ASP A 164 -28.73 -20.28 33.40
C ASP A 164 -27.22 -20.40 33.14
N VAL A 165 -26.47 -20.94 34.11
CA VAL A 165 -25.03 -21.22 33.95
C VAL A 165 -24.78 -22.15 32.76
N LEU A 166 -25.47 -23.28 32.69
CA LEU A 166 -25.29 -24.24 31.59
C LEU A 166 -25.68 -23.66 30.23
N ALA A 167 -26.72 -22.83 30.15
CA ALA A 167 -27.13 -22.15 28.92
C ALA A 167 -26.03 -21.19 28.43
N VAL A 168 -25.46 -20.37 29.31
CA VAL A 168 -24.37 -19.45 28.97
C VAL A 168 -23.12 -20.21 28.54
N LEU A 169 -22.71 -21.23 29.29
CA LEU A 169 -21.53 -22.04 28.96
C LEU A 169 -21.70 -22.74 27.60
N ARG A 170 -22.87 -23.33 27.33
CA ARG A 170 -23.17 -23.95 26.02
C ARG A 170 -23.15 -22.96 24.87
N ARG A 171 -23.63 -21.73 25.09
CA ARG A 171 -23.64 -20.66 24.08
C ARG A 171 -22.23 -20.15 23.79
N ARG A 172 -21.43 -19.84 24.83
CA ARG A 172 -20.11 -19.21 24.67
C ARG A 172 -19.00 -20.20 24.37
N PHE A 173 -18.98 -21.37 25.01
CA PHE A 173 -17.96 -22.38 24.81
C PHE A 173 -18.49 -23.82 24.98
N PRO A 174 -19.23 -24.36 23.99
CA PRO A 174 -19.95 -25.64 24.11
C PRO A 174 -19.09 -26.88 24.39
N THR A 175 -17.79 -26.80 24.10
CA THR A 175 -16.83 -27.88 24.36
C THR A 175 -16.31 -27.90 25.79
N LEU A 176 -16.68 -26.93 26.63
CA LEU A 176 -16.25 -26.84 28.02
C LEU A 176 -16.95 -27.91 28.87
N PRO A 177 -16.24 -28.90 29.41
CA PRO A 177 -16.82 -29.86 30.34
C PRO A 177 -17.21 -29.17 31.64
N VAL A 178 -18.40 -29.52 32.14
CA VAL A 178 -18.95 -28.98 33.39
C VAL A 178 -19.20 -30.12 34.37
N VAL A 179 -18.70 -29.99 35.60
CA VAL A 179 -18.97 -30.91 36.71
C VAL A 179 -19.88 -30.20 37.69
N VAL A 180 -21.04 -30.80 37.97
CA VAL A 180 -21.97 -30.25 38.96
C VAL A 180 -21.71 -30.91 40.30
N TYR A 181 -21.47 -30.10 41.32
CA TYR A 181 -21.39 -30.49 42.72
C TYR A 181 -22.72 -30.11 43.38
N PRO A 182 -23.68 -31.05 43.47
CA PRO A 182 -25.02 -30.73 43.92
C PRO A 182 -25.04 -30.45 45.43
N VAL A 183 -25.55 -29.29 45.81
CA VAL A 183 -25.75 -28.91 47.22
C VAL A 183 -27.12 -28.26 47.43
N PRO A 184 -27.73 -28.40 48.62
CA PRO A 184 -28.78 -27.49 49.03
C PRO A 184 -28.20 -26.07 49.08
N VAL A 185 -28.92 -25.12 48.49
CA VAL A 185 -28.49 -23.71 48.38
C VAL A 185 -29.25 -22.78 49.31
N GLN A 186 -30.11 -23.34 50.17
CA GLN A 186 -30.87 -22.64 51.20
C GLN A 186 -31.18 -23.61 52.35
N GLY A 187 -31.55 -23.06 53.51
CA GLY A 187 -31.81 -23.84 54.73
C GLY A 187 -30.54 -24.14 55.54
N THR A 188 -30.75 -24.71 56.72
CA THR A 188 -29.71 -24.90 57.75
C THR A 188 -28.62 -25.90 57.37
N GLU A 189 -28.91 -26.83 56.45
CA GLU A 189 -27.94 -27.82 55.96
C GLU A 189 -27.02 -27.29 54.84
N ALA A 190 -27.40 -26.19 54.18
CA ALA A 190 -26.69 -25.64 53.02
C ALA A 190 -25.22 -25.26 53.31
N PRO A 191 -24.89 -24.53 54.40
CA PRO A 191 -23.50 -24.12 54.64
C PRO A 191 -22.53 -25.30 54.75
N ALA A 192 -22.91 -26.35 55.51
CA ALA A 192 -22.08 -27.53 55.68
C ALA A 192 -21.92 -28.32 54.37
N ALA A 193 -22.97 -28.37 53.55
CA ALA A 193 -22.91 -29.02 52.25
C ALA A 193 -22.03 -28.25 51.25
N ILE A 194 -22.10 -26.91 51.23
CA ILE A 194 -21.24 -26.06 50.39
C ILE A 194 -19.76 -26.27 50.74
N VAL A 195 -19.41 -26.25 52.03
CA VAL A 195 -18.03 -26.48 52.49
C VAL A 195 -17.52 -27.84 52.00
N ARG A 196 -18.29 -28.92 52.22
CA ARG A 196 -17.92 -30.26 51.75
C ARG A 196 -17.78 -30.34 50.23
N ALA A 197 -18.61 -29.62 49.48
CA ALA A 197 -18.52 -29.59 48.02
C ALA A 197 -17.24 -28.91 47.54
N ILE A 198 -16.83 -27.80 48.18
CA ILE A 198 -15.55 -27.12 47.89
C ILE A 198 -14.38 -28.07 48.21
N GLU A 199 -14.38 -28.70 49.38
CA GLU A 199 -13.36 -29.67 49.79
C GLU A 199 -13.28 -30.86 48.82
N THR A 200 -14.43 -31.41 48.42
CA THR A 200 -14.50 -32.50 47.44
C THR A 200 -13.94 -32.08 46.08
N ALA A 201 -14.26 -30.87 45.62
CA ALA A 201 -13.76 -30.36 44.35
C ALA A 201 -12.24 -30.18 44.36
N ASN A 202 -11.69 -29.63 45.44
CA ASN A 202 -10.24 -29.50 45.63
C ASN A 202 -9.58 -30.89 45.68
N ALA A 203 -10.11 -31.83 46.46
CA ALA A 203 -9.56 -33.18 46.59
C ALA A 203 -9.55 -33.96 45.25
N ARG A 204 -10.54 -33.73 44.38
CA ARG A 204 -10.58 -34.36 43.04
C ARG A 204 -9.62 -33.73 42.04
N GLY A 205 -9.31 -32.44 42.18
CA GLY A 205 -8.39 -31.73 41.29
C GLY A 205 -8.76 -31.79 39.80
N GLU A 206 -10.04 -32.01 39.47
CA GLU A 206 -10.49 -32.21 38.08
C GLU A 206 -10.95 -30.93 37.38
N CYS A 207 -11.26 -29.88 38.16
CA CYS A 207 -11.73 -28.58 37.68
C CYS A 207 -10.61 -27.55 37.80
N ASP A 208 -10.56 -26.56 36.91
CA ASP A 208 -9.59 -25.46 36.99
C ASP A 208 -10.15 -24.24 37.73
N VAL A 209 -11.48 -24.18 37.90
CA VAL A 209 -12.22 -23.06 38.48
C VAL A 209 -13.60 -23.55 38.95
N LEU A 210 -14.09 -22.98 40.04
CA LEU A 210 -15.40 -23.28 40.61
C LEU A 210 -16.33 -22.07 40.48
N ILE A 211 -17.60 -22.34 40.19
CA ILE A 211 -18.69 -21.38 40.25
C ILE A 211 -19.57 -21.76 41.43
N LEU A 212 -19.63 -20.90 42.46
CA LEU A 212 -20.59 -21.01 43.55
C LEU A 212 -21.78 -20.13 43.22
N THR A 213 -22.98 -20.71 43.09
CA THR A 213 -24.10 -19.95 42.55
C THR A 213 -25.47 -20.38 43.05
N ARG A 214 -26.35 -19.38 43.15
CA ARG A 214 -27.78 -19.48 43.46
C ARG A 214 -28.51 -18.32 42.75
N GLY A 215 -29.78 -18.51 42.41
CA GLY A 215 -30.64 -17.41 41.98
C GLY A 215 -30.95 -16.42 43.11
N GLY A 216 -31.74 -15.40 42.80
CA GLY A 216 -32.25 -14.45 43.80
C GLY A 216 -33.15 -15.09 44.85
N GLY A 217 -33.34 -14.37 45.95
CA GLY A 217 -34.24 -14.72 47.05
C GLY A 217 -34.17 -13.66 48.15
N SER A 218 -34.93 -13.82 49.23
CA SER A 218 -34.81 -12.95 50.40
C SER A 218 -33.45 -13.10 51.09
N LEU A 219 -33.15 -12.24 52.06
CA LEU A 219 -31.90 -12.29 52.82
C LEU A 219 -31.75 -13.62 53.59
N GLU A 220 -32.85 -14.15 54.14
CA GLU A 220 -32.93 -15.46 54.79
C GLU A 220 -32.52 -16.61 53.85
N ASP A 221 -33.02 -16.50 52.64
CA ASP A 221 -32.87 -17.42 51.54
C ASP A 221 -31.40 -17.48 51.06
N LEU A 222 -30.70 -16.35 51.12
CA LEU A 222 -29.27 -16.21 50.80
C LEU A 222 -28.35 -16.44 52.01
N TRP A 223 -28.92 -16.60 53.21
CA TRP A 223 -28.15 -16.58 54.46
C TRP A 223 -27.08 -17.67 54.55
N ALA A 224 -27.30 -18.80 53.87
CA ALA A 224 -26.33 -19.88 53.81
C ALA A 224 -24.96 -19.44 53.25
N PHE A 225 -24.92 -18.40 52.42
CA PHE A 225 -23.70 -17.82 51.84
C PHE A 225 -23.08 -16.72 52.72
N ASN A 226 -23.79 -16.30 53.77
CA ASN A 226 -23.32 -15.35 54.78
C ASN A 226 -22.70 -16.04 56.00
N GLU A 227 -22.64 -17.37 56.01
CA GLU A 227 -22.06 -18.14 57.09
C GLU A 227 -20.52 -18.10 57.06
N GLU A 228 -19.90 -17.87 58.22
CA GLU A 228 -18.45 -17.72 58.35
C GLU A 228 -17.68 -18.93 57.80
N ARG A 229 -18.18 -20.15 58.10
CA ARG A 229 -17.59 -21.40 57.60
C ARG A 229 -17.53 -21.46 56.08
N VAL A 230 -18.52 -20.93 55.37
CA VAL A 230 -18.53 -20.88 53.91
C VAL A 230 -17.50 -19.87 53.41
N ALA A 231 -17.43 -18.69 54.01
CA ALA A 231 -16.44 -17.67 53.66
C ALA A 231 -15.00 -18.18 53.82
N ARG A 232 -14.71 -18.86 54.93
CA ARG A 232 -13.39 -19.45 55.19
C ARG A 232 -13.09 -20.59 54.20
N ALA A 233 -14.04 -21.46 53.90
CA ALA A 233 -13.86 -22.52 52.91
C ALA A 233 -13.61 -21.98 51.50
N VAL A 234 -14.34 -20.93 51.09
CA VAL A 234 -14.13 -20.27 49.79
C VAL A 234 -12.71 -19.73 49.70
N ARG A 235 -12.24 -19.04 50.74
CA ARG A 235 -10.89 -18.47 50.79
C ARG A 235 -9.78 -19.53 50.87
N ALA A 236 -10.04 -20.64 51.55
CA ALA A 236 -9.10 -21.74 51.71
C ALA A 236 -9.04 -22.69 50.49
N SER A 237 -10.02 -22.63 49.59
CA SER A 237 -10.05 -23.42 48.36
C SER A 237 -8.73 -23.30 47.59
N GLU A 238 -8.24 -24.37 46.96
CA GLU A 238 -7.06 -24.34 46.10
C GLU A 238 -7.41 -23.87 44.69
N LEU A 239 -8.62 -24.23 44.24
CA LEU A 239 -9.20 -23.78 42.99
C LEU A 239 -9.79 -22.37 43.13
N PRO A 240 -9.61 -21.48 42.12
CA PRO A 240 -10.22 -20.16 42.13
C PRO A 240 -11.74 -20.27 42.11
N ILE A 241 -12.42 -19.45 42.91
CA ILE A 241 -13.88 -19.47 43.03
C ILE A 241 -14.49 -18.16 42.52
N VAL A 242 -15.46 -18.30 41.62
CA VAL A 242 -16.37 -17.22 41.20
C VAL A 242 -17.69 -17.37 41.94
N CYS A 243 -18.06 -16.36 42.72
CA CYS A 243 -19.35 -16.32 43.39
C CYS A 243 -20.36 -15.57 42.53
N GLY A 244 -21.50 -16.20 42.23
CA GLY A 244 -22.59 -15.64 41.44
C GLY A 244 -23.92 -15.91 42.12
N VAL A 245 -24.10 -15.35 43.31
CA VAL A 245 -25.26 -15.56 44.18
C VAL A 245 -26.17 -14.33 44.12
N GLY A 246 -27.45 -14.52 43.81
CA GLY A 246 -28.44 -13.44 43.79
C GLY A 246 -28.38 -12.54 42.54
N HIS A 247 -28.75 -11.27 42.71
CA HIS A 247 -28.69 -10.20 41.72
C HIS A 247 -27.65 -9.13 42.10
N GLU A 248 -27.59 -8.04 41.32
CA GLU A 248 -26.60 -6.96 41.48
C GLU A 248 -26.55 -6.37 42.89
N ILE A 249 -27.69 -6.27 43.57
CA ILE A 249 -27.84 -5.72 44.93
C ILE A 249 -27.64 -6.75 46.06
N ASP A 250 -27.68 -8.05 45.74
CA ASP A 250 -27.68 -9.14 46.72
C ASP A 250 -26.24 -9.57 47.04
N VAL A 251 -25.49 -8.75 47.79
CA VAL A 251 -24.08 -9.06 48.11
C VAL A 251 -23.98 -9.92 49.36
N THR A 252 -23.30 -11.06 49.26
CA THR A 252 -23.08 -12.00 50.37
C THR A 252 -21.65 -11.99 50.89
N ILE A 253 -21.40 -12.57 52.07
CA ILE A 253 -20.04 -12.72 52.62
C ILE A 253 -19.19 -13.60 51.71
N ALA A 254 -19.77 -14.64 51.10
CA ALA A 254 -19.09 -15.48 50.12
C ALA A 254 -18.59 -14.67 48.91
N ASP A 255 -19.32 -13.64 48.46
CA ASP A 255 -18.86 -12.77 47.36
C ASP A 255 -17.60 -11.99 47.71
N PHE A 256 -17.48 -11.55 48.97
CA PHE A 256 -16.28 -10.85 49.44
C PHE A 256 -15.08 -11.79 49.56
N ALA A 257 -15.31 -13.02 50.03
CA ALA A 257 -14.27 -14.04 50.20
C ALA A 257 -13.79 -14.65 48.86
N ALA A 258 -14.67 -14.71 47.86
CA ALA A 258 -14.37 -15.26 46.54
C ALA A 258 -13.30 -14.48 45.79
N ASP A 259 -12.61 -15.18 44.88
CA ASP A 259 -11.58 -14.57 44.04
C ASP A 259 -12.19 -13.59 43.03
N GLN A 260 -13.38 -13.90 42.52
CA GLN A 260 -14.15 -12.95 41.73
C GLN A 260 -15.66 -13.01 42.05
N ARG A 261 -16.28 -11.84 42.13
CA ARG A 261 -17.73 -11.70 42.24
C ARG A 261 -18.36 -11.55 40.86
N ALA A 262 -19.51 -12.19 40.67
CA ALA A 262 -20.43 -11.97 39.58
C ALA A 262 -21.81 -11.55 40.13
N PRO A 263 -22.51 -10.61 39.49
CA PRO A 263 -23.82 -10.16 39.96
C PRO A 263 -24.94 -11.19 39.76
N THR A 264 -24.74 -12.21 38.93
CA THR A 264 -25.74 -13.25 38.64
C THR A 264 -25.07 -14.59 38.31
N PRO A 265 -25.80 -15.71 38.39
CA PRO A 265 -25.34 -17.02 37.89
C PRO A 265 -24.83 -16.96 36.45
N SER A 266 -25.58 -16.30 35.56
CA SER A 266 -25.20 -16.11 34.16
C SER A 266 -23.90 -15.34 34.02
N ALA A 267 -23.73 -14.24 34.76
CA ALA A 267 -22.50 -13.45 34.71
C ALA A 267 -21.28 -14.24 35.23
N ALA A 268 -21.46 -15.12 36.22
CA ALA A 268 -20.39 -16.00 36.69
C ALA A 268 -19.92 -16.93 35.57
N ALA A 269 -20.86 -17.52 34.82
CA ALA A 269 -20.55 -18.33 33.64
C ALA A 269 -19.87 -17.52 32.53
N GLU A 270 -20.22 -16.24 32.35
CA GLU A 270 -19.57 -15.37 31.38
C GLU A 270 -18.13 -15.04 31.74
N LEU A 271 -17.81 -14.82 33.03
CA LEU A 271 -16.44 -14.55 33.49
C LEU A 271 -15.52 -15.76 33.30
N VAL A 272 -16.06 -16.96 33.50
CA VAL A 272 -15.29 -18.21 33.41
C VAL A 272 -15.18 -18.73 31.97
N SER A 273 -16.13 -18.40 31.10
CA SER A 273 -16.14 -18.89 29.72
C SER A 273 -15.45 -17.95 28.74
N PRO A 274 -14.45 -18.42 27.97
CA PRO A 274 -13.95 -17.72 26.80
C PRO A 274 -15.06 -17.48 25.77
N GLU A 275 -14.95 -16.41 24.98
CA GLU A 275 -15.87 -16.15 23.87
C GLU A 275 -15.39 -16.83 22.58
N ARG A 276 -16.07 -17.91 22.18
CA ARG A 276 -15.74 -18.64 20.93
C ARG A 276 -15.74 -17.74 19.69
N ALA A 277 -16.66 -16.78 19.60
CA ALA A 277 -16.78 -15.90 18.44
C ALA A 277 -15.52 -15.03 18.24
N GLU A 278 -14.97 -14.50 19.34
CA GLU A 278 -13.73 -13.71 19.30
C GLU A 278 -12.55 -14.54 18.78
N TRP A 279 -12.43 -15.78 19.25
CA TRP A 279 -11.35 -16.69 18.81
C TRP A 279 -11.51 -17.16 17.38
N ALA A 280 -12.74 -17.49 16.96
CA ALA A 280 -13.03 -17.82 15.56
C ALA A 280 -12.64 -16.64 14.64
N GLN A 281 -13.01 -15.41 15.01
CA GLN A 281 -12.65 -14.23 14.25
C GLN A 281 -11.12 -14.01 14.18
N LYS A 282 -10.39 -14.28 15.27
CA LYS A 282 -8.91 -14.21 15.27
C LYS A 282 -8.31 -15.26 14.31
N VAL A 283 -8.80 -16.49 14.33
CA VAL A 283 -8.37 -17.55 13.42
C VAL A 283 -8.65 -17.18 11.97
N ASP A 284 -9.84 -16.67 11.67
CA ASP A 284 -10.22 -16.26 10.31
C ASP A 284 -9.36 -15.11 9.80
N LYS A 285 -9.05 -14.12 10.66
CA LYS A 285 -8.13 -13.02 10.34
C LYS A 285 -6.73 -13.54 9.99
N GLN A 286 -6.21 -14.47 10.79
CA GLN A 286 -4.89 -15.08 10.53
C GLN A 286 -4.90 -15.94 9.26
N ALA A 287 -5.95 -16.72 9.03
CA ALA A 287 -6.11 -17.51 7.80
C ALA A 287 -6.20 -16.61 6.55
N ALA A 288 -6.91 -15.48 6.63
CA ALA A 288 -6.99 -14.51 5.56
C ALA A 288 -5.63 -13.83 5.29
N ALA A 289 -4.88 -13.49 6.34
CA ALA A 289 -3.53 -12.96 6.22
C ALA A 289 -2.58 -13.97 5.55
N LEU A 290 -2.58 -15.22 6.00
CA LEU A 290 -1.79 -16.30 5.41
C LEU A 290 -2.11 -16.47 3.91
N ARG A 291 -3.40 -16.52 3.55
CA ARG A 291 -3.82 -16.61 2.14
C ARG A 291 -3.27 -15.46 1.30
N ARG A 292 -3.34 -14.22 1.78
CA ARG A 292 -2.77 -13.05 1.08
C ARG A 292 -1.27 -13.17 0.88
N CYS A 293 -0.52 -13.56 1.92
CA CYS A 293 0.92 -13.77 1.83
C CYS A 293 1.28 -14.88 0.83
N MET A 294 0.54 -15.99 0.82
CA MET A 294 0.75 -17.09 -0.11
C MET A 294 0.52 -16.65 -1.57
N VAL A 295 -0.57 -15.93 -1.84
CA VAL A 295 -0.88 -15.40 -3.18
C VAL A 295 0.21 -14.46 -3.64
N HIS A 296 0.66 -13.54 -2.77
CA HIS A 296 1.72 -12.60 -3.10
C HIS A 296 3.04 -13.32 -3.41
N ARG A 297 3.45 -14.29 -2.59
CA ARG A 297 4.66 -15.10 -2.85
C ARG A 297 4.58 -15.88 -4.15
N LEU A 298 3.41 -16.43 -4.48
CA LEU A 298 3.20 -17.15 -5.73
C LEU A 298 3.32 -16.20 -6.94
N ALA A 299 2.77 -14.99 -6.83
CA ALA A 299 2.88 -13.97 -7.87
C ALA A 299 4.34 -13.52 -8.08
N GLU A 300 5.09 -13.26 -7.01
CA GLU A 300 6.51 -12.94 -7.09
C GLU A 300 7.34 -14.08 -7.70
N ALA A 301 7.04 -15.33 -7.33
CA ALA A 301 7.72 -16.50 -7.89
C ALA A 301 7.44 -16.65 -9.39
N ARG A 302 6.19 -16.45 -9.82
CA ARG A 302 5.79 -16.43 -11.24
C ARG A 302 6.50 -15.32 -12.01
N GLY A 303 6.48 -14.08 -11.48
CA GLY A 303 7.18 -12.95 -12.10
C GLY A 303 8.69 -13.17 -12.22
N ARG A 304 9.33 -13.77 -11.21
CA ARG A 304 10.74 -14.18 -11.28
C ARG A 304 10.99 -15.24 -12.36
N ALA A 305 10.14 -16.26 -12.44
CA ALA A 305 10.26 -17.30 -13.45
C ALA A 305 10.07 -16.76 -14.88
N GLU A 306 9.09 -15.89 -15.09
CA GLU A 306 8.85 -15.21 -16.37
C GLU A 306 10.01 -14.28 -16.74
N GLY A 307 10.53 -13.51 -15.79
CA GLY A 307 11.70 -12.66 -15.99
C GLY A 307 12.96 -13.46 -16.35
N LEU A 308 13.21 -14.58 -15.68
CA LEU A 308 14.30 -15.50 -16.04
C LEU A 308 14.10 -16.11 -17.43
N ARG A 309 12.87 -16.52 -17.76
CA ARG A 309 12.51 -17.03 -19.08
C ARG A 309 12.74 -15.98 -20.18
N ALA A 310 12.40 -14.72 -19.94
CA ALA A 310 12.63 -13.64 -20.89
C ALA A 310 14.14 -13.33 -21.10
N ARG A 311 14.98 -13.58 -20.09
CA ARG A 311 16.45 -13.44 -20.18
C ARG A 311 17.12 -14.56 -20.97
N LEU A 312 16.45 -15.70 -21.15
CA LEU A 312 16.92 -16.75 -22.05
C LEU A 312 16.75 -16.29 -23.51
N ARG A 313 17.80 -15.65 -24.04
CA ARG A 313 17.87 -15.35 -25.48
C ARG A 313 17.86 -16.66 -26.25
N HIS A 314 16.99 -16.75 -27.26
CA HIS A 314 16.90 -17.93 -28.12
C HIS A 314 18.27 -18.21 -28.75
N PRO A 315 18.85 -19.42 -28.56
CA PRO A 315 20.18 -19.74 -29.06
C PRO A 315 20.29 -19.60 -30.58
N GLY A 316 19.19 -19.83 -31.31
CA GLY A 316 19.11 -19.58 -32.74
C GLY A 316 19.42 -18.13 -33.14
N ARG A 317 19.00 -17.13 -32.35
CA ARG A 317 19.25 -15.71 -32.68
C ARG A 317 20.73 -15.36 -32.51
N ARG A 318 21.36 -15.89 -31.45
CA ARG A 318 22.81 -15.74 -31.24
C ARG A 318 23.64 -16.44 -32.32
N LEU A 319 23.21 -17.62 -32.78
CA LEU A 319 23.83 -18.31 -33.91
C LEU A 319 23.66 -17.53 -35.21
N GLN A 320 22.49 -16.90 -35.43
CA GLN A 320 22.20 -16.08 -36.60
C GLN A 320 23.07 -14.80 -36.62
N ASP A 321 23.22 -14.12 -35.48
CA ASP A 321 24.14 -12.98 -35.34
C ASP A 321 25.60 -13.38 -35.62
N MET A 322 26.02 -14.56 -35.16
CA MET A 322 27.36 -15.11 -35.41
C MET A 322 27.56 -15.49 -36.89
N ALA A 323 26.55 -16.07 -37.54
CA ALA A 323 26.57 -16.38 -38.96
C ALA A 323 26.68 -15.10 -39.81
N GLN A 324 25.85 -14.10 -39.53
CA GLN A 324 25.91 -12.80 -40.22
C GLN A 324 27.28 -12.12 -40.03
N ARG A 325 27.84 -12.17 -38.82
CA ARG A 325 29.19 -11.65 -38.54
C ARG A 325 30.26 -12.38 -39.36
N LEU A 326 30.12 -13.69 -39.54
CA LEU A 326 31.03 -14.50 -40.34
C LEU A 326 30.93 -14.15 -41.83
N ASP A 327 29.73 -13.95 -42.35
CA ASP A 327 29.49 -13.52 -43.74
C ASP A 327 30.08 -12.13 -44.00
N GLU A 328 29.88 -11.17 -43.09
CA GLU A 328 30.48 -9.83 -43.18
C GLU A 328 32.02 -9.88 -43.20
N LEU A 329 32.61 -10.68 -42.31
CA LEU A 329 34.07 -10.86 -42.25
C LEU A 329 34.60 -11.56 -43.51
N HIS A 330 33.87 -12.55 -44.03
CA HIS A 330 34.21 -13.26 -45.26
C HIS A 330 34.19 -12.30 -46.47
N GLY A 331 33.15 -11.49 -46.61
CA GLY A 331 33.05 -10.49 -47.68
C GLY A 331 34.16 -9.44 -47.61
N ARG A 332 34.51 -8.96 -46.40
CA ARG A 332 35.64 -8.03 -46.21
C ARG A 332 36.97 -8.66 -46.60
N MET A 333 37.21 -9.90 -46.19
CA MET A 333 38.42 -10.65 -46.55
C MET A 333 38.55 -10.81 -48.07
N GLN A 334 37.49 -11.26 -48.74
CA GLN A 334 37.46 -11.40 -50.20
C GLN A 334 37.71 -10.06 -50.90
N GLY A 335 37.06 -8.98 -50.47
CA GLY A 335 37.27 -7.64 -51.03
C GLY A 335 38.71 -7.16 -50.91
N CYS A 336 39.34 -7.38 -49.75
CA CYS A 336 40.75 -7.05 -49.53
C CYS A 336 41.69 -7.87 -50.42
N LEU A 337 41.44 -9.18 -50.57
CA LEU A 337 42.22 -10.07 -51.44
C LEU A 337 42.13 -9.63 -52.90
N THR A 338 40.92 -9.41 -53.42
CA THR A 338 40.70 -8.98 -54.80
C THR A 338 41.38 -7.64 -55.08
N ARG A 339 41.28 -6.67 -54.14
CA ARG A 339 41.93 -5.36 -54.29
C ARG A 339 43.45 -5.49 -54.29
N ARG A 340 44.03 -6.33 -53.42
CA ARG A 340 45.47 -6.58 -53.37
C ARG A 340 45.98 -7.23 -54.66
N LEU A 341 45.28 -8.25 -55.16
CA LEU A 341 45.62 -8.90 -56.43
C LEU A 341 45.54 -7.91 -57.59
N ALA A 342 44.50 -7.09 -57.67
CA ALA A 342 44.36 -6.07 -58.70
C ALA A 342 45.52 -5.04 -58.69
N LEU A 343 45.94 -4.60 -57.50
CA LEU A 343 47.09 -3.69 -57.35
C LEU A 343 48.40 -4.36 -57.81
N GLN A 344 48.64 -5.61 -57.41
CA GLN A 344 49.82 -6.36 -57.82
C GLN A 344 49.85 -6.58 -59.34
N THR A 345 48.73 -6.96 -59.95
CA THR A 345 48.61 -7.12 -61.40
C THR A 345 48.90 -5.81 -62.14
N ARG A 346 48.34 -4.68 -61.66
CA ARG A 346 48.64 -3.36 -62.24
C ARG A 346 50.11 -2.98 -62.12
N GLN A 347 50.74 -3.28 -60.99
CA GLN A 347 52.16 -3.01 -60.78
C GLN A 347 53.02 -3.81 -61.77
N VAL A 348 52.71 -5.08 -61.99
CA VAL A 348 53.39 -5.91 -62.99
C VAL A 348 53.19 -5.35 -64.40
N GLN A 349 51.97 -4.95 -64.75
CA GLN A 349 51.68 -4.35 -66.06
C GLN A 349 52.46 -3.03 -66.28
N ASP A 350 52.51 -2.15 -65.28
CA ASP A 350 53.26 -0.90 -65.37
C ASP A 350 54.78 -1.15 -65.52
N LEU A 351 55.33 -2.08 -64.72
CA LEU A 351 56.75 -2.46 -64.85
C LEU A 351 57.05 -3.06 -66.23
N ALA A 352 56.17 -3.89 -66.78
CA ALA A 352 56.31 -4.45 -68.12
C ALA A 352 56.29 -3.36 -69.20
N LEU A 353 55.40 -2.38 -69.10
CA LEU A 353 55.33 -1.24 -70.02
C LEU A 353 56.57 -0.34 -69.92
N ARG A 354 57.09 -0.10 -68.71
CA ARG A 354 58.36 0.64 -68.51
C ARG A 354 59.53 -0.07 -69.19
N LEU A 355 59.63 -1.39 -69.02
CA LEU A 355 60.66 -2.21 -69.66
C LEU A 355 60.56 -2.13 -71.21
N GLN A 356 59.35 -2.24 -71.75
CA GLN A 356 59.12 -2.07 -73.19
C GLN A 356 59.55 -0.69 -73.70
N ARG A 357 59.25 0.38 -72.96
CA ARG A 357 59.63 1.76 -73.32
C ARG A 357 61.14 2.02 -73.28
N GLN A 358 61.87 1.30 -72.42
CA GLN A 358 63.33 1.40 -72.34
C GLN A 358 64.06 0.49 -73.35
N THR A 359 63.33 -0.24 -74.19
CA THR A 359 63.96 -1.16 -75.15
C THR A 359 64.61 -0.37 -76.29
N PRO A 360 65.95 -0.41 -76.46
CA PRO A 360 66.66 0.40 -77.45
C PRO A 360 66.33 0.04 -78.90
N ARG A 361 65.70 -1.11 -79.14
CA ARG A 361 65.28 -1.57 -80.48
C ARG A 361 64.35 -0.59 -81.19
N THR A 362 63.37 0.00 -80.49
CA THR A 362 62.44 0.96 -81.09
C THR A 362 63.11 2.30 -81.39
N GLN A 363 64.03 2.73 -80.52
CA GLN A 363 64.83 3.93 -80.72
C GLN A 363 65.82 3.76 -81.89
N LEU A 364 66.46 2.60 -82.01
CA LEU A 364 67.36 2.27 -83.12
C LEU A 364 66.63 2.21 -84.47
N LEU A 365 65.44 1.63 -84.53
CA LEU A 365 64.62 1.62 -85.74
C LEU A 365 64.21 3.03 -86.18
N ARG A 366 63.82 3.89 -85.22
CA ARG A 366 63.48 5.30 -85.50
C ARG A 366 64.70 6.10 -85.97
N LEU A 367 65.85 5.94 -85.33
CA LEU A 367 67.08 6.63 -85.73
C LEU A 367 67.58 6.16 -87.10
N GLY A 368 67.48 4.85 -87.39
CA GLY A 368 67.82 4.29 -88.70
C GLY A 368 66.95 4.83 -89.83
N SER A 369 65.63 4.96 -89.61
CA SER A 369 64.73 5.55 -90.61
C SER A 369 64.98 7.05 -90.81
N GLN A 370 65.26 7.80 -89.74
CA GLN A 370 65.65 9.20 -89.82
C GLN A 370 66.96 9.40 -90.59
N GLN A 371 67.98 8.55 -90.32
CA GLN A 371 69.25 8.58 -91.04
C GLN A 371 69.04 8.33 -92.54
N ALA A 372 68.25 7.33 -92.91
CA ALA A 372 67.95 7.02 -94.31
C ALA A 372 67.23 8.19 -95.03
N GLN A 373 66.26 8.83 -94.38
CA GLN A 373 65.57 10.00 -94.93
C GLN A 373 66.51 11.19 -95.13
N LEU A 374 67.36 11.47 -94.13
CA LEU A 374 68.34 12.56 -94.21
C LEU A 374 69.38 12.31 -95.30
N ALA A 375 69.84 11.07 -95.47
CA ALA A 375 70.76 10.70 -96.54
C ALA A 375 70.16 10.95 -97.93
N THR A 376 68.91 10.54 -98.15
CA THR A 376 68.20 10.78 -99.43
C THR A 376 68.02 12.28 -99.70
N ARG A 377 67.66 13.07 -98.68
CA ARG A 377 67.53 14.53 -98.80
C ARG A 377 68.86 15.20 -99.14
N LEU A 378 69.95 14.78 -98.52
CA LEU A 378 71.29 15.29 -98.80
C LEU A 378 71.69 14.99 -100.26
N GLN A 379 71.51 13.75 -100.70
CA GLN A 379 71.81 13.37 -102.09
C GLN A 379 70.99 14.18 -103.10
N GLY A 380 69.70 14.42 -102.82
CA GLY A 380 68.85 15.29 -103.64
C GLY A 380 69.35 16.73 -103.69
N ALA A 381 69.69 17.32 -102.54
CA ALA A 381 70.18 18.68 -102.44
C ALA A 381 71.51 18.89 -103.19
N VAL A 382 72.45 17.93 -103.07
CA VAL A 382 73.74 17.96 -103.79
C VAL A 382 73.52 17.91 -105.30
N ARG A 383 72.66 17.03 -105.80
CA ARG A 383 72.36 16.93 -107.23
C ARG A 383 71.71 18.21 -107.77
N ALA A 384 70.76 18.79 -107.04
CA ALA A 384 70.11 20.04 -107.42
C ALA A 384 71.11 21.22 -107.48
N ALA A 385 72.01 21.31 -106.50
CA ALA A 385 73.04 22.35 -106.46
C ALA A 385 74.03 22.25 -107.63
N LEU A 386 74.46 21.03 -107.99
CA LEU A 386 75.34 20.81 -109.15
C LEU A 386 74.66 21.19 -110.47
N ARG A 387 73.39 20.81 -110.67
CA ARG A 387 72.62 21.20 -111.87
C ARG A 387 72.50 22.71 -112.01
N SER A 388 72.11 23.41 -110.94
CA SER A 388 71.98 24.88 -110.96
C SER A 388 73.31 25.59 -111.31
N ARG A 389 74.46 25.02 -110.93
CA ARG A 389 75.77 25.56 -111.31
C ARG A 389 76.11 25.27 -112.78
N GLN A 390 75.78 24.08 -113.29
CA GLN A 390 75.96 23.74 -114.70
C GLN A 390 75.09 24.60 -115.62
N ASP A 391 73.82 24.81 -115.28
CA ASP A 391 72.91 25.63 -116.06
C ASP A 391 73.39 27.09 -116.15
N ARG A 392 73.91 27.63 -115.04
CA ARG A 392 74.54 28.97 -115.01
C ARG A 392 75.72 29.06 -115.96
N LEU A 393 76.65 28.10 -115.89
CA LEU A 393 77.83 28.06 -116.75
C LEU A 393 77.47 28.02 -118.24
N MET A 394 76.45 27.24 -118.61
CA MET A 394 75.95 27.20 -119.99
C MET A 394 75.32 28.52 -120.44
N GLY A 395 74.60 29.20 -119.55
CA GLY A 395 74.03 30.51 -119.81
C GLY A 395 75.12 31.56 -120.11
N ASP A 396 76.15 31.61 -119.26
CA ASP A 396 77.27 32.54 -119.41
C ASP A 396 78.05 32.28 -120.72
N ALA A 397 78.23 31.00 -121.11
CA ALA A 397 78.91 30.63 -122.36
C ALA A 397 78.16 31.13 -123.61
N ARG A 398 76.82 31.03 -123.63
CA ARG A 398 76.00 31.52 -124.75
C ARG A 398 76.02 33.04 -124.87
N ALA A 399 76.05 33.75 -123.74
CA ALA A 399 76.13 35.21 -123.73
C ALA A 399 77.45 35.70 -124.35
N LEU A 400 78.56 34.98 -124.11
CA LEU A 400 79.87 35.29 -124.68
C LEU A 400 79.89 35.14 -126.21
N GLU A 401 79.19 34.15 -126.75
CA GLU A 401 79.20 33.83 -128.19
C GLU A 401 78.43 34.87 -129.04
N ALA A 402 77.37 35.48 -128.47
CA ALA A 402 76.51 36.45 -129.16
C ALA A 402 77.19 37.80 -129.49
N VAL A 403 78.30 38.14 -128.83
CA VAL A 403 78.98 39.44 -128.98
C VAL A 403 80.20 39.37 -129.92
N SER A 404 80.43 38.24 -130.60
CA SER A 404 81.63 38.02 -131.43
C SER A 404 81.50 38.61 -132.86
N PRO A 405 82.44 39.49 -133.30
CA PRO A 405 82.47 40.07 -134.65
C PRO A 405 82.59 39.06 -135.81
N LEU A 406 83.05 37.84 -135.51
CA LEU A 406 83.17 36.74 -136.47
C LEU A 406 81.79 36.24 -136.95
N ALA A 407 80.76 36.34 -136.10
CA ALA A 407 79.40 35.92 -136.44
C ALA A 407 78.77 36.83 -137.52
N THR A 408 79.14 38.12 -137.55
CA THR A 408 78.62 39.11 -138.49
C THR A 408 79.13 38.87 -139.92
N LEU A 409 80.40 38.45 -140.07
CA LEU A 409 81.01 38.10 -141.35
C LEU A 409 80.50 36.76 -141.91
N GLY A 410 80.05 35.85 -141.05
CA GLY A 410 79.45 34.55 -141.45
C GLY A 410 78.08 34.68 -142.13
N ARG A 411 77.40 35.83 -141.99
CA ARG A 411 76.07 36.08 -142.56
C ARG A 411 76.07 36.64 -143.99
N GLY A 412 77.23 36.70 -144.64
CA GLY A 412 77.36 37.12 -146.04
C GLY A 412 77.58 38.62 -146.27
N TYR A 413 77.71 39.41 -145.20
CA TYR A 413 78.12 40.82 -145.30
C TYR A 413 79.61 40.93 -145.57
N ALA A 414 79.99 41.84 -146.47
CA ALA A 414 81.38 42.17 -146.76
C ALA A 414 81.77 43.48 -146.07
N ILE A 415 82.97 43.52 -145.52
CA ILE A 415 83.56 44.76 -145.00
C ILE A 415 84.38 45.38 -146.12
N VAL A 416 84.00 46.58 -146.58
CA VAL A 416 84.69 47.28 -147.68
C VAL A 416 85.70 48.28 -147.11
N GLN A 417 86.93 48.27 -147.62
CA GLN A 417 88.03 49.16 -147.21
C GLN A 417 88.67 49.84 -148.43
N ARG A 418 88.99 51.13 -148.37
CA ARG A 418 89.65 51.88 -149.48
C ARG A 418 91.17 51.65 -149.47
N LEU A 419 91.83 51.54 -150.63
CA LEU A 419 93.28 51.34 -150.74
C LEU A 419 94.01 52.63 -151.19
N PRO A 420 95.26 52.88 -150.75
CA PRO A 420 96.13 52.00 -149.95
C PRO A 420 95.94 52.08 -148.42
N GLU A 421 95.20 53.07 -147.91
CA GLU A 421 95.11 53.39 -146.48
C GLU A 421 94.30 52.38 -145.63
N ARG A 422 93.56 51.46 -146.27
CA ARG A 422 92.68 50.44 -145.66
C ARG A 422 91.62 51.01 -144.71
N THR A 423 91.16 52.23 -145.00
CA THR A 423 90.09 52.91 -144.26
C THR A 423 88.73 52.29 -144.56
N LEU A 424 87.92 52.09 -143.52
CA LEU A 424 86.62 51.42 -143.62
C LEU A 424 85.61 52.32 -144.34
N VAL A 425 85.03 51.80 -145.42
CA VAL A 425 83.97 52.49 -146.16
C VAL A 425 82.65 52.14 -145.50
N ARG A 426 81.97 53.15 -144.95
CA ARG A 426 80.65 52.97 -144.31
C ARG A 426 79.50 53.45 -145.18
N THR A 427 79.76 54.38 -146.09
CA THR A 427 78.78 55.02 -146.96
C THR A 427 79.37 55.21 -148.36
N ALA A 428 78.51 55.18 -149.38
CA ALA A 428 78.92 55.19 -150.79
C ALA A 428 79.64 56.50 -151.21
N ASP A 429 79.27 57.64 -150.61
CA ASP A 429 79.87 58.97 -150.88
C ASP A 429 81.37 59.06 -150.56
N GLN A 430 81.90 58.06 -149.84
CA GLN A 430 83.31 57.95 -149.53
C GLN A 430 84.09 57.23 -150.64
N LEU A 431 83.55 57.12 -151.85
CA LEU A 431 84.18 56.52 -153.03
C LEU A 431 84.11 57.46 -154.22
N GLU A 432 85.08 57.35 -155.13
CA GLU A 432 85.11 58.07 -156.40
C GLU A 432 85.25 57.06 -157.55
N PRO A 433 84.66 57.31 -158.74
CA PRO A 433 84.87 56.46 -159.91
C PRO A 433 86.36 56.34 -160.23
N GLY A 434 86.86 55.10 -160.36
CA GLY A 434 88.26 54.76 -160.55
C GLY A 434 89.02 54.38 -159.26
N ALA A 435 88.42 54.54 -158.07
CA ALA A 435 89.07 54.20 -156.80
C ALA A 435 89.23 52.67 -156.61
N ARG A 436 90.36 52.23 -156.03
CA ARG A 436 90.58 50.82 -155.64
C ARG A 436 90.10 50.57 -154.21
N VAL A 437 89.29 49.54 -154.03
CA VAL A 437 88.76 49.09 -152.74
C VAL A 437 89.02 47.59 -152.53
N GLU A 438 89.13 47.15 -151.28
CA GLU A 438 89.24 45.76 -150.86
C GLU A 438 87.97 45.35 -150.10
N ALA A 439 87.21 44.40 -150.64
CA ALA A 439 86.06 43.80 -149.98
C ALA A 439 86.50 42.53 -149.24
N ARG A 440 86.32 42.49 -147.91
CA ARG A 440 86.64 41.34 -147.05
C ARG A 440 85.37 40.58 -146.67
N PHE A 441 85.31 39.31 -147.05
CA PHE A 441 84.20 38.42 -146.77
C PHE A 441 84.50 37.51 -145.57
N GLY A 442 83.53 36.68 -145.15
CA GLY A 442 83.73 35.64 -144.14
C GLY A 442 84.90 34.70 -144.46
N ARG A 443 85.20 34.49 -145.74
CA ARG A 443 86.45 33.91 -146.22
C ARG A 443 86.92 34.65 -147.48
N GLY A 444 88.18 35.06 -147.49
CA GLY A 444 88.81 35.70 -148.65
C GLY A 444 88.62 37.22 -148.71
N ARG A 445 89.33 37.82 -149.68
CA ARG A 445 89.34 39.25 -149.95
C ARG A 445 89.35 39.44 -151.47
N ALA A 446 88.63 40.44 -151.96
CA ALA A 446 88.62 40.81 -153.38
C ALA A 446 89.05 42.28 -153.51
N THR A 447 89.95 42.56 -154.45
CA THR A 447 90.29 43.94 -154.82
C THR A 447 89.42 44.35 -155.99
N CYS A 448 88.63 45.40 -155.80
CA CYS A 448 87.67 45.90 -156.76
C CYS A 448 88.05 47.33 -157.16
N THR A 449 87.69 47.70 -158.38
CA THR A 449 87.80 49.09 -158.86
C THR A 449 86.38 49.61 -159.00
N VAL A 450 86.12 50.82 -158.52
CA VAL A 450 84.77 51.41 -158.59
C VAL A 450 84.55 51.94 -160.00
N GLU A 451 83.60 51.35 -160.74
CA GLU A 451 83.31 51.75 -162.13
C GLU A 451 82.28 52.87 -162.21
N GLU A 452 81.19 52.76 -161.44
CA GLU A 452 80.12 53.73 -161.38
C GLU A 452 79.62 53.84 -159.94
N ILE A 453 79.25 55.06 -159.53
CA ILE A 453 78.65 55.30 -158.21
C ILE A 453 77.25 55.83 -158.48
N SER A 454 76.27 54.96 -158.26
CA SER A 454 74.87 55.33 -158.15
C SER A 454 74.58 55.50 -156.67
N ASN A 455 74.14 56.70 -156.30
CA ASN A 455 73.53 56.92 -155.00
C ASN A 455 72.03 56.67 -155.17
N ASP A 456 71.54 55.62 -154.53
CA ASP A 456 70.10 55.36 -154.32
C ASP A 456 69.53 56.21 -153.18
#